data_AF-A0A969XT59-F1
#
_entry.id   AF-A0A969XT59-F1
#
_cell.length_a   1.000
_cell.length_b   1.000
_cell.length_c   1.000
_cell.angle_alpha   90.00
_cell.angle_beta   90.00
_cell.angle_gamma   90.00
#
_symmetry.space_group_name_H-M   'P 1'
#
loop_
_entity.id
_entity.type
_entity.pdbx_description
1 polymer ?
#
loop_
_entity_poly.entity_id
_entity_poly.type
_entity_poly.pdbx_seq_one_letter_code
_entity_poly.pdbx_strand_id
1 'polypeptide(L)'
;MLSLPWILGLGMALEAAVGWPDWLLRRIGHPVTWIGRMISALEERLNIGSRKRRLVGGAAATGLVVGTTAGIAWLIDGLLPGTPAGDAARIVLVASLLSTRSLYDHVRAVAIPLERGDTAS
;
A
#
# COMPACT_ATOMS: atom_id res chain seq x y z
N MET A 1 12.84 -22.66 5.73
CA MET A 1 11.92 -21.54 5.88
C MET A 1 12.74 -20.32 6.25
N LEU A 2 12.59 -19.22 5.51
CA LEU A 2 13.25 -17.97 5.83
C LEU A 2 12.63 -17.36 7.10
N SER A 3 13.44 -16.69 7.91
CA SER A 3 12.92 -15.92 9.04
C SER A 3 12.29 -14.61 8.54
N LEU A 4 11.35 -14.07 9.32
CA LEU A 4 10.59 -12.86 8.97
C LEU A 4 11.48 -11.66 8.56
N PRO A 5 12.61 -11.36 9.24
CA PRO A 5 13.48 -10.26 8.83
C PRO A 5 14.05 -10.44 7.42
N TRP A 6 14.37 -11.67 7.02
CA TRP A 6 14.88 -11.95 5.67
C TRP A 6 13.81 -11.75 4.60
N ILE A 7 12.58 -12.19 4.86
CA ILE A 7 11.45 -11.98 3.94
C ILE A 7 11.22 -10.48 3.72
N LEU A 8 11.23 -9.68 4.80
CA LEU A 8 11.08 -8.23 4.72
C LEU A 8 12.24 -7.56 3.97
N GLY A 9 13.48 -7.91 4.31
CA GLY A 9 14.66 -7.35 3.64
C GLY A 9 14.72 -7.68 2.15
N LEU A 10 14.41 -8.93 1.78
CA LEU A 10 14.35 -9.34 0.37
C LEU A 10 13.17 -8.70 -0.37
N GLY A 11 12.02 -8.55 0.30
CA GLY A 11 10.87 -7.84 -0.26
C GLY A 11 11.19 -6.36 -0.54
N MET A 12 11.86 -5.67 0.39
CA MET A 12 12.34 -4.30 0.19
C MET A 12 13.34 -4.21 -0.97
N ALA A 13 14.31 -5.13 -1.03
CA ALA A 13 15.29 -5.15 -2.12
C ALA A 13 14.62 -5.39 -3.49
N LEU A 14 13.67 -6.32 -3.54
CA LEU A 14 12.90 -6.63 -4.75
C LEU A 14 12.05 -5.43 -5.19
N GLU A 15 11.36 -4.78 -4.26
CA GLU A 15 10.55 -3.60 -4.52
C GLU A 15 11.39 -2.43 -5.03
N ALA A 16 12.55 -2.18 -4.41
CA ALA A 16 13.48 -1.16 -4.88
C ALA A 16 14.01 -1.47 -6.29
N ALA A 17 14.38 -2.72 -6.57
CA ALA A 17 14.98 -3.13 -7.83
C ALA A 17 13.98 -3.15 -9.00
N VAL A 18 12.84 -3.83 -8.81
CA VAL A 18 11.87 -4.11 -9.87
C VAL A 18 10.75 -3.08 -9.87
N GLY A 19 10.36 -2.57 -8.70
CA GLY A 19 9.13 -1.81 -8.54
C GLY A 19 7.90 -2.65 -8.86
N TRP A 20 6.77 -1.97 -9.06
CA TRP A 20 5.54 -2.61 -9.49
C TRP A 20 5.49 -2.70 -11.02
N PRO A 21 5.36 -3.90 -11.62
CA PRO A 21 5.42 -4.04 -13.08
C PRO A 21 4.29 -3.29 -13.81
N ASP A 22 4.63 -2.58 -14.89
CA ASP A 22 3.67 -1.80 -15.67
C ASP A 22 2.49 -2.61 -16.23
N TRP A 23 2.72 -3.86 -16.62
CA TRP A 23 1.66 -4.73 -17.12
C TRP A 23 0.64 -5.07 -16.02
N LEU A 24 1.12 -5.19 -14.77
CA LEU A 24 0.28 -5.48 -13.61
C LEU A 24 -0.44 -4.21 -13.16
N LEU A 25 0.24 -3.05 -13.23
CA LEU A 25 -0.38 -1.73 -13.03
C LEU A 25 -1.55 -1.51 -13.98
N ARG A 26 -1.39 -1.79 -15.28
CA ARG A 26 -2.47 -1.63 -16.26
C ARG A 26 -3.61 -2.62 -16.09
N ARG A 27 -3.33 -3.83 -15.58
CA ARG A 27 -4.33 -4.91 -15.48
C ARG A 27 -5.16 -4.83 -14.21
N ILE A 28 -4.53 -4.61 -13.07
CA ILE A 28 -5.20 -4.64 -11.76
C ILE A 28 -4.98 -3.35 -10.95
N GLY A 29 -4.00 -2.53 -11.31
CA GLY A 29 -3.57 -1.38 -10.49
C GLY A 29 -2.66 -1.82 -9.34
N HIS A 30 -2.04 -0.86 -8.66
CA HIS A 30 -1.21 -1.17 -7.49
C HIS A 30 -2.10 -1.46 -6.26
N PRO A 31 -1.86 -2.49 -5.44
CA PRO A 31 -2.71 -2.81 -4.28
C PRO A 31 -2.94 -1.61 -3.35
N VAL A 32 -1.89 -0.81 -3.12
CA VAL A 32 -1.94 0.44 -2.35
C VAL A 32 -2.95 1.45 -2.93
N THR A 33 -3.19 1.48 -4.24
CA THR A 33 -4.22 2.36 -4.83
C THR A 33 -5.64 1.92 -4.48
N TRP A 34 -5.88 0.63 -4.27
CA TRP A 34 -7.19 0.15 -3.81
C TRP A 34 -7.44 0.57 -2.36
N ILE A 35 -6.40 0.48 -1.52
CA ILE A 35 -6.43 0.97 -0.14
C ILE A 35 -6.70 2.48 -0.15
N GLY A 36 -6.01 3.25 -0.99
CA GLY A 36 -6.25 4.68 -1.16
C GLY A 36 -7.70 4.99 -1.55
N ARG A 37 -8.27 4.27 -2.51
CA ARG A 37 -9.69 4.41 -2.90
C ARG A 37 -10.66 4.11 -1.76
N MET A 38 -10.38 3.07 -0.98
CA MET A 38 -11.17 2.73 0.20
C MET A 38 -11.10 3.85 1.24
N ILE A 39 -9.91 4.41 1.50
CA ILE A 39 -9.72 5.55 2.39
C ILE A 39 -10.53 6.74 1.91
N SER A 40 -10.40 7.14 0.64
CA SER A 40 -11.13 8.29 0.08
C SER A 40 -12.66 8.12 0.20
N ALA A 41 -13.18 6.94 -0.15
CA ALA A 41 -14.61 6.67 -0.03
C ALA A 41 -15.12 6.71 1.43
N LEU A 42 -14.26 6.32 2.39
CA LEU A 42 -14.59 6.40 3.81
C LEU A 42 -14.47 7.82 4.35
N GLU A 43 -13.47 8.60 3.91
CA GLU A 43 -13.34 10.01 4.27
C GLU A 43 -14.56 10.80 3.82
N GLU A 44 -14.99 10.63 2.58
CA GLU A 44 -16.17 11.31 2.02
C GLU A 44 -17.45 11.04 2.82
N ARG A 45 -17.53 9.90 3.52
CA ARG A 45 -18.72 9.48 4.28
C ARG A 45 -18.61 9.74 5.78
N LEU A 46 -17.42 9.56 6.35
CA LEU A 46 -17.20 9.52 7.79
C LEU A 46 -16.50 10.78 8.31
N ASN A 47 -15.79 11.53 7.46
CA ASN A 47 -15.05 12.73 7.85
C ASN A 47 -15.88 14.02 7.71
N ILE A 48 -17.19 13.96 7.99
CA ILE A 48 -18.13 15.09 7.82
C ILE A 48 -18.60 15.63 9.18
N GLY A 49 -18.80 16.95 9.26
CA GLY A 49 -19.46 17.62 10.38
C GLY A 49 -18.51 18.16 11.46
N SER A 50 -18.98 18.18 12.71
CA SER A 50 -18.23 18.77 13.82
C SER A 50 -16.93 18.03 14.12
N ARG A 51 -15.96 18.71 14.77
CA ARG A 51 -14.66 18.12 15.14
C ARG A 51 -14.80 16.77 15.87
N LYS A 52 -15.77 16.64 16.78
CA LYS A 52 -16.03 15.38 17.51
C LYS A 52 -16.49 14.26 16.57
N ARG A 53 -17.41 14.55 15.63
CA ARG A 53 -17.89 13.56 14.65
C ARG A 53 -16.77 13.12 13.71
N ARG A 54 -15.95 14.06 13.23
CA ARG A 54 -14.79 13.77 12.38
C ARG A 54 -13.75 12.88 13.06
N LEU A 55 -13.49 13.10 14.36
CA LEU A 55 -12.56 12.24 15.12
C LEU A 55 -13.07 10.80 15.22
N VAL A 56 -14.35 10.61 15.55
CA VAL A 56 -14.96 9.28 15.64
C VAL A 56 -15.02 8.61 14.26
N GLY A 57 -15.44 9.35 13.23
CA GLY A 57 -15.50 8.86 11.86
C GLY A 57 -14.12 8.51 11.31
N GLY A 58 -13.09 9.31 11.60
CA GLY A 58 -11.71 9.02 11.27
C GLY A 58 -11.19 7.77 11.97
N ALA A 59 -11.46 7.60 13.28
CA ALA A 59 -11.09 6.40 14.00
C ALA A 59 -11.78 5.14 13.43
N ALA A 60 -13.07 5.25 13.08
CA ALA A 60 -13.81 4.16 12.44
C ALA A 60 -13.26 3.83 11.04
N ALA A 61 -12.95 4.85 10.23
CA ALA A 61 -12.34 4.69 8.91
C ALA A 61 -10.99 3.98 9.01
N THR A 62 -10.11 4.44 9.92
CA THR A 62 -8.80 3.81 10.18
C THR A 62 -8.96 2.36 10.62
N GLY A 63 -9.84 2.09 11.59
CA GLY A 63 -10.10 0.73 12.07
C GLY A 63 -10.59 -0.20 10.96
N LEU A 64 -11.48 0.29 10.10
CA LEU A 64 -11.99 -0.48 8.96
C LEU A 64 -10.90 -0.75 7.92
N VAL A 65 -10.13 0.26 7.53
CA VAL A 65 -9.03 0.12 6.55
C VAL A 65 -7.97 -0.83 7.07
N VAL A 66 -7.46 -0.62 8.29
CA VAL A 66 -6.44 -1.49 8.89
C VAL A 66 -6.99 -2.89 9.09
N GLY A 67 -8.20 -3.04 9.63
CA GLY A 67 -8.81 -4.33 9.88
C GLY A 67 -9.01 -5.14 8.60
N THR A 68 -9.56 -4.52 7.55
CA THR A 68 -9.78 -5.19 6.26
C THR A 68 -8.47 -5.54 5.57
N THR A 69 -7.51 -4.62 5.51
CA THR A 69 -6.22 -4.87 4.84
C THR A 69 -5.39 -5.92 5.58
N ALA A 70 -5.26 -5.81 6.90
CA ALA A 70 -4.56 -6.79 7.72
C ALA A 70 -5.26 -8.15 7.69
N GLY A 71 -6.59 -8.18 7.75
CA GLY A 71 -7.37 -9.41 7.67
C GLY A 71 -7.18 -10.15 6.35
N ILE A 72 -7.22 -9.44 5.23
CA ILE A 72 -6.95 -10.02 3.90
C ILE A 72 -5.51 -10.52 3.81
N ALA A 73 -4.54 -9.71 4.23
CA ALA A 73 -3.13 -10.10 4.21
C ALA A 73 -2.86 -11.35 5.06
N TRP A 74 -3.44 -11.40 6.26
CA TRP A 74 -3.33 -12.55 7.15
C TRP A 74 -3.96 -13.82 6.57
N LEU A 75 -5.14 -13.69 5.95
CA LEU A 75 -5.81 -14.81 5.29
C LEU A 75 -4.97 -15.36 4.13
N ILE A 76 -4.44 -14.47 3.28
CA ILE A 76 -3.57 -14.87 2.16
C ILE A 76 -2.29 -15.53 2.67
N ASP A 77 -1.63 -14.95 3.67
CA ASP A 77 -0.40 -15.50 4.23
C ASP A 77 -0.62 -16.87 4.89
N GLY A 78 -1.76 -17.06 5.56
CA GLY A 78 -2.15 -18.33 6.17
C GLY A 78 -2.42 -19.46 5.16
N LEU A 79 -2.70 -19.12 3.90
CA LEU A 79 -2.85 -20.10 2.81
C LEU A 79 -1.51 -20.47 2.15
N LEU A 80 -0.43 -19.73 2.42
CA LEU A 80 0.87 -20.01 1.82
C LEU A 80 1.59 -21.14 2.57
N PRO A 81 2.12 -22.14 1.84
CA PRO A 81 2.83 -23.25 2.45
C PRO A 81 4.18 -22.80 3.03
N GLY A 82 4.66 -23.48 4.08
CA GLY A 82 5.99 -23.26 4.65
C GLY A 82 7.16 -23.78 3.78
N THR A 83 7.03 -23.69 2.47
CA THR A 83 8.02 -24.16 1.50
C THR A 83 8.78 -22.96 0.91
N PRO A 84 9.94 -23.18 0.26
CA PRO A 84 10.65 -22.10 -0.45
C PRO A 84 9.77 -21.37 -1.48
N ALA A 85 8.81 -22.07 -2.10
CA ALA A 85 7.84 -21.46 -3.01
C ALA A 85 6.87 -20.53 -2.27
N GLY A 86 6.43 -20.90 -1.07
CA GLY A 86 5.61 -20.02 -0.22
C GLY A 86 6.40 -18.80 0.27
N ASP A 87 7.67 -18.97 0.65
CA ASP A 87 8.56 -17.86 1.02
C ASP A 87 8.74 -16.89 -0.16
N ALA A 88 8.90 -17.38 -1.39
CA ALA A 88 8.96 -16.54 -2.59
C ALA A 88 7.66 -15.75 -2.82
N ALA A 89 6.49 -16.38 -2.65
CA ALA A 89 5.20 -15.71 -2.74
C ALA A 89 5.05 -14.61 -1.66
N ARG A 90 5.49 -14.88 -0.42
CA ARG A 90 5.52 -13.87 0.66
C ARG A 90 6.38 -12.67 0.32
N ILE A 91 7.58 -12.89 -0.22
CA ILE A 91 8.49 -11.83 -0.66
C ILE A 91 7.83 -10.94 -1.72
N VAL A 92 7.16 -11.55 -2.71
CA VAL A 92 6.43 -10.80 -3.75
C VAL A 92 5.28 -10.00 -3.14
N LEU A 93 4.50 -10.57 -2.22
CA LEU A 93 3.42 -9.88 -1.53
C LEU A 93 3.94 -8.69 -0.71
N VAL A 94 5.02 -8.88 0.05
CA VAL A 94 5.67 -7.83 0.83
C VAL A 94 6.18 -6.71 -0.08
N ALA A 95 6.87 -7.06 -1.17
CA ALA A 95 7.36 -6.10 -2.15
C ALA A 95 6.21 -5.27 -2.74
N SER A 96 5.07 -5.92 -3.02
CA SER A 96 3.86 -5.27 -3.55
C SER A 96 3.22 -4.29 -2.57
N LEU A 97 3.36 -4.52 -1.26
CA LEU A 97 2.74 -3.70 -0.21
C LEU A 97 3.62 -2.54 0.25
N LEU A 98 4.95 -2.70 0.21
CA LEU A 98 5.90 -1.70 0.70
C LEU A 98 5.91 -0.40 -0.13
N SER A 99 5.74 -0.50 -1.46
CA SER A 99 5.51 0.63 -2.38
C SER A 99 6.47 1.83 -2.24
N THR A 100 7.67 1.68 -1.66
CA THR A 100 8.56 2.80 -1.31
C THR A 100 9.06 3.55 -2.53
N ARG A 101 9.46 2.82 -3.59
CA ARG A 101 9.90 3.38 -4.87
C ARG A 101 8.75 4.05 -5.60
N SER A 102 7.60 3.38 -5.71
CA SER A 102 6.43 3.96 -6.39
C SER A 102 5.93 5.23 -5.69
N LEU A 103 6.01 5.28 -4.35
CA LEU A 103 5.67 6.47 -3.58
C LEU A 103 6.68 7.58 -3.83
N TYR A 104 7.98 7.26 -3.79
CA TYR A 104 9.04 8.22 -4.10
C TYR A 104 8.88 8.82 -5.49
N ASP A 105 8.64 7.98 -6.50
CA ASP A 105 8.45 8.41 -7.89
C ASP A 105 7.23 9.34 -8.02
N HIS A 106 6.12 9.01 -7.36
CA HIS A 106 4.91 9.84 -7.36
C HIS A 106 5.11 11.19 -6.66
N VAL A 107 5.75 11.21 -5.49
CA VAL A 107 6.06 12.45 -4.76
C VAL A 107 7.04 13.30 -5.57
N ARG A 108 8.08 12.69 -6.15
CA ARG A 108 9.09 13.39 -6.97
C ARG A 108 8.47 14.02 -8.20
N ALA A 109 7.48 13.37 -8.83
CA ALA A 109 6.75 13.91 -9.97
C ALA A 109 5.96 15.19 -9.66
N VAL A 110 5.57 15.39 -8.39
CA VAL A 110 4.90 16.61 -7.91
C VAL A 110 5.90 17.63 -7.37
N ALA A 111 6.92 17.17 -6.63
CA ALA A 111 7.92 18.04 -6.00
C ALA A 111 8.77 18.81 -7.03
N ILE A 112 9.22 18.15 -8.11
CA ILE A 112 10.08 18.79 -9.12
C ILE A 112 9.38 19.96 -9.84
N PRO A 113 8.11 19.81 -10.32
CA PRO A 113 7.37 20.94 -10.86
C PRO A 113 7.16 22.08 -9.86
N LEU A 114 6.80 21.76 -8.61
CA LEU A 114 6.58 22.77 -7.56
C LEU A 114 7.85 23.57 -7.24
N GLU A 115 9.01 22.93 -7.16
CA GLU A 115 10.31 23.60 -6.98
C GLU A 115 10.66 24.54 -8.14
N ARG A 116 10.15 24.25 -9.34
CA ARG A 116 10.33 25.08 -10.53
C ARG A 116 9.30 26.20 -10.65
N GLY A 117 8.43 26.36 -9.66
CA GLY A 117 7.35 27.35 -9.67
C GLY A 117 6.18 26.98 -10.59
N ASP A 118 6.12 25.73 -11.05
CA ASP A 118 5.09 25.22 -11.94
C ASP A 118 3.90 24.70 -11.10
N THR A 119 3.23 25.63 -10.42
CA THR A 119 1.92 25.39 -9.81
C THR A 119 0.91 25.52 -10.93
N ALA A 120 0.46 24.39 -11.49
CA ALA A 120 -0.49 24.35 -12.61
C ALA A 120 -1.50 25.53 -12.58
N SER A 121 -1.40 26.38 -13.61
CA SER A 121 -2.44 27.30 -14.10
C SER A 121 -3.65 26.54 -14.61
#